data_AF-L7KDD6-F1
#
_entry.id   AF-L7KDD6-F1
#
_cell.length_a   1.000
_cell.length_b   1.000
_cell.length_c   1.000
_cell.angle_alpha   90.00
_cell.angle_beta   90.00
_cell.angle_gamma   90.00
#
_symmetry.space_group_name_H-M   'P 1'
#
loop_
_entity.id
_entity.type
_entity.pdbx_description
1 polymer ?
#
loop_
_entity_poly.entity_id
_entity_poly.type
_entity_poly.pdbx_seq_one_letter_code
_entity_poly.pdbx_strand_id
1 'polypeptide(L)'
;MSDLASASGADDSVGGQRIAAARAYVDALVSHDPSGVNLHPDCTRVEMGIKTGRSGSHIARSLARGPQFRLIHQVSGFTATVEGHTVSTKYRVHVAPKALGLWAPVSESFLIDDEFRIRTIVARFGFPRRR
;
A
#
# COMPACT_ATOMS: atom_id res chain seq x y z
N MET A 1 29.25 31.74 -18.66
CA MET A 1 28.01 32.05 -17.92
C MET A 1 26.96 31.06 -18.40
N SER A 2 27.02 29.83 -17.89
CA SER A 2 26.14 28.73 -18.30
C SER A 2 25.73 27.98 -17.05
N ASP A 3 24.71 28.53 -16.39
CA ASP A 3 23.91 27.85 -15.38
C ASP A 3 22.53 27.66 -16.01
N LEU A 4 22.07 26.41 -16.11
CA LEU A 4 20.66 26.03 -16.01
C LEU A 4 20.51 24.50 -16.11
N ALA A 5 20.09 23.93 -14.97
CA ALA A 5 19.24 22.76 -14.79
C ALA A 5 19.80 21.35 -15.10
N SER A 6 20.43 20.76 -14.08
CA SER A 6 20.39 19.31 -13.82
C SER A 6 19.75 19.07 -12.46
N ALA A 7 18.42 18.94 -12.43
CA ALA A 7 17.65 18.60 -11.23
C ALA A 7 16.76 17.36 -11.46
N SER A 8 17.25 16.34 -12.17
CA SER A 8 16.45 15.15 -12.54
C SER A 8 16.88 13.86 -11.83
N GLY A 9 17.63 13.92 -10.73
CA GLY A 9 18.07 12.72 -9.98
C GLY A 9 17.45 12.57 -8.59
N ALA A 10 16.89 13.64 -8.02
CA ALA A 10 16.30 13.62 -6.68
C ALA A 10 14.83 13.17 -6.69
N ASP A 11 14.09 13.48 -7.76
CA ASP A 11 12.67 13.13 -7.88
C ASP A 11 12.47 11.61 -8.05
N ASP A 12 13.40 10.95 -8.76
CA ASP A 12 13.42 9.50 -8.92
C ASP A 12 13.75 8.76 -7.59
N SER A 13 14.52 9.37 -6.69
CA SER A 13 14.88 8.76 -5.40
C SER A 13 13.83 8.99 -4.31
N VAL A 14 13.25 10.19 -4.21
CA VAL A 14 12.14 10.48 -3.27
C VAL A 14 10.87 9.76 -3.70
N GLY A 15 10.52 9.81 -4.99
CA GLY A 15 9.41 9.03 -5.55
C GLY A 15 9.63 7.53 -5.34
N GLY A 16 10.84 7.04 -5.55
CA GLY A 16 11.24 5.66 -5.25
C GLY A 16 11.03 5.27 -3.78
N GLN A 17 11.41 6.13 -2.82
CA GLN A 17 11.21 5.89 -1.38
C GLN A 17 9.73 5.87 -1.00
N ARG A 18 8.91 6.75 -1.61
CA ARG A 18 7.45 6.72 -1.43
C ARG A 18 6.85 5.42 -1.98
N ILE A 19 7.26 4.98 -3.18
CA ILE A 19 6.84 3.67 -3.72
C ILE A 19 7.29 2.54 -2.80
N ALA A 20 8.51 2.60 -2.25
CA ALA A 20 9.03 1.58 -1.33
C ALA A 20 8.18 1.49 -0.04
N ALA A 21 7.76 2.61 0.54
CA ALA A 21 6.87 2.62 1.70
C ALA A 21 5.48 2.02 1.38
N ALA A 22 4.88 2.38 0.24
CA ALA A 22 3.62 1.77 -0.22
C ALA A 22 3.80 0.25 -0.48
N ARG A 23 4.91 -0.14 -1.09
CA ARG A 23 5.22 -1.55 -1.37
C ARG A 23 5.42 -2.36 -0.10
N ALA A 24 6.12 -1.83 0.90
CA ALA A 24 6.29 -2.49 2.20
C ALA A 24 4.94 -2.82 2.86
N TYR A 25 3.97 -1.90 2.78
CA TYR A 25 2.61 -2.17 3.24
C TYR A 25 1.93 -3.30 2.44
N VAL A 26 2.04 -3.29 1.12
CA VAL A 26 1.43 -4.33 0.27
C VAL A 26 2.08 -5.70 0.51
N ASP A 27 3.40 -5.75 0.70
CA ASP A 27 4.11 -6.98 1.04
C ASP A 27 3.68 -7.48 2.44
N ALA A 28 3.42 -6.58 3.39
CA ALA A 28 2.89 -6.91 4.72
C ALA A 28 1.47 -7.50 4.69
N LEU A 29 0.67 -7.23 3.64
CA LEU A 29 -0.62 -7.92 3.46
C LEU A 29 -0.43 -9.44 3.27
N VAL A 30 0.70 -9.86 2.69
CA VAL A 30 1.03 -11.26 2.42
C VAL A 30 1.86 -11.89 3.54
N SER A 31 2.90 -11.19 4.02
CA SER A 31 3.76 -11.71 5.09
C SER A 31 3.07 -11.73 6.44
N HIS A 32 2.03 -10.91 6.61
CA HIS A 32 1.40 -10.62 7.90
C HIS A 32 2.40 -10.10 8.95
N ASP A 33 3.50 -9.48 8.51
CA ASP A 33 4.48 -8.83 9.36
C ASP A 33 4.49 -7.32 9.10
N PRO A 34 4.04 -6.49 10.06
CA PRO A 34 4.04 -5.04 9.91
C PRO A 34 5.40 -4.39 10.22
N SER A 35 6.42 -5.15 10.62
CA SER A 35 7.71 -4.60 11.11
C SER A 35 8.42 -3.67 10.12
N GLY A 36 8.27 -3.92 8.82
CA GLY A 36 8.80 -3.08 7.75
C GLY A 36 7.91 -1.92 7.31
N VAL A 37 6.72 -1.75 7.90
CA VAL A 37 5.74 -0.74 7.47
C VAL A 37 5.87 0.52 8.30
N ASN A 38 6.34 1.60 7.69
CA ASN A 38 6.48 2.90 8.32
C ASN A 38 5.13 3.64 8.40
N LEU A 39 4.29 3.31 9.38
CA LEU A 39 2.99 3.96 9.59
C LEU A 39 3.14 5.20 10.47
N HIS A 40 2.53 6.32 10.07
CA HIS A 40 2.36 7.45 10.96
C HIS A 40 1.48 7.05 12.16
N PRO A 41 1.71 7.56 13.39
CA PRO A 41 0.87 7.25 14.56
C PRO A 41 -0.62 7.47 14.30
N ASP A 42 -0.94 8.57 13.61
CA ASP A 42 -2.31 8.94 13.22
C ASP A 42 -2.76 8.35 11.87
N CYS A 43 -2.08 7.33 11.36
CA CYS A 43 -2.42 6.74 10.07
C CYS A 43 -3.87 6.27 10.04
N THR A 44 -4.59 6.62 8.99
CA THR A 44 -5.98 6.18 8.77
C THR A 44 -6.09 5.27 7.57
N ARG A 45 -7.09 4.39 7.58
CA ARG A 45 -7.45 3.57 6.43
C ARG A 45 -8.94 3.69 6.16
N VAL A 46 -9.28 3.89 4.89
CA VAL A 46 -10.65 3.99 4.39
C VAL A 46 -10.85 2.95 3.30
N GLU A 47 -11.94 2.18 3.41
CA GLU A 47 -12.35 1.20 2.44
C GLU A 47 -13.77 1.52 1.98
N MET A 48 -13.95 1.77 0.69
CA MET A 48 -15.26 2.08 0.10
C MET A 48 -16.03 3.19 0.87
N GLY A 49 -15.31 4.20 1.37
CA GLY A 49 -15.88 5.33 2.14
C GLY A 49 -16.02 5.10 3.64
N ILE A 50 -15.71 3.90 4.14
CA ILE A 50 -15.80 3.55 5.57
C ILE A 50 -14.40 3.57 6.18
N LYS A 51 -14.21 4.30 7.28
CA LYS A 51 -12.93 4.32 8.02
C LYS A 51 -12.73 2.98 8.76
N THR A 52 -11.92 2.10 8.20
CA THR A 52 -11.59 0.77 8.75
C THR A 52 -10.32 0.79 9.62
N GLY A 53 -9.41 1.74 9.38
CA GLY A 53 -8.21 1.98 10.20
C GLY A 53 -8.26 3.33 10.89
N ARG A 54 -7.90 3.35 12.18
CA ARG A 54 -8.06 4.53 13.06
C ARG A 54 -6.74 5.12 13.57
N SER A 55 -5.66 4.34 13.53
CA SER A 55 -4.32 4.73 13.91
C SER A 55 -3.31 3.78 13.25
N GLY A 56 -2.02 4.17 13.21
CA GLY A 56 -0.94 3.31 12.73
C GLY A 56 -0.84 2.00 13.54
N SER A 57 -0.96 2.06 14.86
CA SER A 57 -0.95 0.86 15.71
C SER A 57 -2.15 -0.07 15.47
N HIS A 58 -3.33 0.49 15.15
CA HIS A 58 -4.48 -0.31 14.77
C HIS A 58 -4.24 -1.01 13.43
N ILE A 59 -3.73 -0.30 12.43
CA ILE A 59 -3.44 -0.86 11.10
C ILE A 59 -2.35 -1.94 11.19
N ALA A 60 -1.26 -1.71 11.92
CA ALA A 60 -0.20 -2.70 12.14
C ALA A 60 -0.74 -3.99 12.79
N ARG A 61 -1.60 -3.86 13.81
CA ARG A 61 -2.24 -5.03 14.44
C ARG A 61 -3.14 -5.77 13.45
N SER A 62 -3.88 -5.04 12.62
CA SER A 62 -4.71 -5.63 11.57
C SER A 62 -3.84 -6.38 10.56
N LEU A 63 -2.73 -5.80 10.05
CA LEU A 63 -1.77 -6.49 9.18
C LEU A 63 -1.29 -7.82 9.78
N ALA A 64 -0.96 -7.81 11.07
CA ALA A 64 -0.44 -8.99 11.76
C ALA A 64 -1.48 -10.08 12.06
N ARG A 65 -2.72 -9.71 12.38
CA ARG A 65 -3.69 -10.62 13.02
C ARG A 65 -5.10 -10.56 12.45
N GLY A 66 -5.38 -9.57 11.61
CA GLY A 66 -6.69 -9.31 11.02
C GLY A 66 -7.17 -10.50 10.19
N PRO A 67 -8.36 -11.06 10.47
CA PRO A 67 -8.90 -12.21 9.72
C PRO A 67 -8.93 -11.97 8.21
N GLN A 68 -9.30 -10.77 7.77
CA GLN A 68 -9.38 -10.42 6.35
C GLN A 68 -8.00 -10.43 5.65
N PHE A 69 -6.93 -10.07 6.34
CA PHE A 69 -5.59 -10.08 5.72
C PHE A 69 -4.98 -11.47 5.75
N ARG A 70 -5.24 -12.28 6.78
CA ARG A 70 -4.77 -13.69 6.84
C ARG A 70 -5.29 -14.58 5.71
N LEU A 71 -6.34 -14.15 5.01
CA LEU A 71 -6.81 -14.84 3.81
C LEU A 71 -5.92 -14.57 2.60
N ILE A 72 -5.21 -13.44 2.58
CA ILE A 72 -4.35 -13.03 1.46
C ILE A 72 -3.05 -13.83 1.54
N HIS A 73 -2.77 -14.64 0.52
CA HIS A 73 -1.56 -15.47 0.47
C HIS A 73 -0.60 -15.08 -0.65
N GLN A 74 -1.01 -14.19 -1.55
CA GLN A 74 -0.18 -13.69 -2.63
C GLN A 74 -0.71 -12.34 -3.13
N VAL A 75 0.21 -11.49 -3.58
CA VAL A 75 -0.06 -10.31 -4.39
C VAL A 75 0.59 -10.50 -5.77
N SER A 76 -0.06 -10.01 -6.83
CA SER A 76 0.56 -9.97 -8.17
C SER A 76 0.17 -8.73 -8.97
N GLY A 77 0.97 -8.42 -9.99
CA GLY A 77 0.70 -7.31 -10.91
C GLY A 77 0.76 -5.93 -10.27
N PHE A 78 1.65 -5.74 -9.29
CA PHE A 78 1.86 -4.46 -8.64
C PHE A 78 2.39 -3.42 -9.61
N THR A 79 1.67 -2.30 -9.73
CA THR A 79 2.12 -1.08 -10.40
C THR A 79 1.90 0.11 -9.47
N ALA A 80 2.74 1.13 -9.60
CA ALA A 80 2.66 2.34 -8.79
C ALA A 80 2.97 3.58 -9.65
N THR A 81 2.32 4.69 -9.33
CA THR A 81 2.61 6.02 -9.86
C THR A 81 2.67 7.01 -8.69
N VAL A 82 3.52 8.02 -8.80
CA VAL A 82 3.69 9.06 -7.76
C VAL A 82 3.19 10.39 -8.28
N GLU A 83 2.41 11.09 -7.47
CA GLU A 83 1.98 12.47 -7.70
C GLU A 83 2.14 13.23 -6.38
N GLY A 84 3.21 14.03 -6.28
CA GLY A 84 3.61 14.70 -5.03
C GLY A 84 3.83 13.69 -3.90
N HIS A 85 2.99 13.77 -2.87
CA HIS A 85 3.00 12.88 -1.70
C HIS A 85 2.11 11.64 -1.85
N THR A 86 1.38 11.52 -2.96
CA THR A 86 0.44 10.43 -3.16
C THR A 86 1.07 9.35 -4.03
N VAL A 87 1.07 8.11 -3.54
CA VAL A 87 1.38 6.93 -4.34
C VAL A 87 0.09 6.23 -4.68
N SER A 88 -0.24 6.14 -5.97
CA SER A 88 -1.38 5.38 -6.46
C SER A 88 -0.92 4.01 -6.94
N THR A 89 -1.53 2.95 -6.43
CA THR A 89 -1.14 1.58 -6.75
C THR A 89 -2.29 0.78 -7.35
N LYS A 90 -1.95 -0.21 -8.17
CA LYS A 90 -2.88 -1.25 -8.65
C LYS A 90 -2.21 -2.61 -8.50
N TYR A 91 -2.96 -3.59 -8.03
CA TYR A 91 -2.49 -4.97 -7.89
C TYR A 91 -3.66 -5.94 -7.75
N ARG A 92 -3.36 -7.24 -7.69
CA ARG A 92 -4.32 -8.29 -7.37
C ARG A 92 -3.96 -8.92 -6.03
N VAL A 93 -4.95 -9.09 -5.17
CA VAL A 93 -4.83 -9.96 -3.98
C VAL A 93 -5.39 -11.32 -4.33
N HIS A 94 -4.67 -12.38 -3.96
CA HIS A 94 -5.11 -13.77 -4.09
C HIS A 94 -5.46 -14.27 -2.69
N VAL A 95 -6.65 -14.84 -2.56
CA VAL A 95 -7.21 -15.23 -1.26
C VAL A 95 -7.34 -16.74 -1.14
N ALA A 96 -7.28 -17.22 0.09
CA ALA A 96 -7.46 -18.62 0.44
C ALA A 96 -8.94 -19.03 0.28
N PRO A 97 -9.23 -20.32 0.05
CA PRO A 97 -8.27 -21.42 -0.15
C PRO A 97 -7.63 -21.40 -1.55
N LYS A 98 -6.31 -21.70 -1.63
CA LYS A 98 -5.51 -21.62 -2.86
C LYS A 98 -6.11 -22.42 -4.03
N ALA A 99 -6.74 -23.56 -3.74
CA ALA A 99 -7.36 -24.44 -4.73
C ALA A 99 -8.49 -23.78 -5.54
N LEU A 100 -9.12 -22.73 -5.02
CA LEU A 100 -10.19 -22.03 -5.74
C LEU A 100 -9.69 -20.96 -6.72
N GLY A 101 -8.40 -20.60 -6.68
CA GLY A 101 -7.83 -19.61 -7.61
C GLY A 101 -8.53 -18.24 -7.55
N LEU A 102 -9.04 -17.86 -6.36
CA LEU A 102 -9.77 -16.61 -6.16
C LEU A 102 -8.82 -15.43 -6.03
N TRP A 103 -9.14 -14.36 -6.74
CA TRP A 103 -8.42 -13.09 -6.65
C TRP A 103 -9.37 -11.90 -6.78
N ALA A 104 -8.96 -10.75 -6.25
CA ALA A 104 -9.68 -9.48 -6.44
C ALA A 104 -8.69 -8.38 -6.89
N PRO A 105 -9.07 -7.51 -7.84
CA PRO A 105 -8.26 -6.35 -8.16
C PRO A 105 -8.40 -5.31 -7.03
N VAL A 106 -7.29 -4.66 -6.71
CA VAL A 106 -7.21 -3.60 -5.72
C VAL A 106 -6.63 -2.34 -6.38
N SER A 107 -7.23 -1.20 -6.08
CA SER A 107 -6.62 0.11 -6.28
C SER A 107 -6.51 0.78 -4.93
N GLU A 108 -5.30 1.16 -4.54
CA GLU A 108 -5.04 1.75 -3.23
C GLU A 108 -4.14 2.97 -3.39
N SER A 109 -4.50 4.08 -2.74
CA SER A 109 -3.67 5.27 -2.67
C SER A 109 -3.12 5.47 -1.27
N PHE A 110 -1.86 5.93 -1.22
CA PHE A 110 -1.12 6.19 0.00
C PHE A 110 -0.70 7.65 0.03
N LEU A 111 -1.09 8.39 1.07
CA LEU A 111 -0.48 9.68 1.36
C LEU A 111 0.75 9.46 2.23
N ILE A 112 1.91 9.92 1.77
CA ILE A 112 3.20 9.66 2.39
C ILE A 112 3.88 11.00 2.72
N ASP A 113 4.27 11.17 3.99
CA ASP A 113 4.94 12.41 4.42
C ASP A 113 6.43 12.45 4.06
N ASP A 114 7.09 13.54 4.48
CA ASP A 114 8.50 13.80 4.18
C ASP A 114 9.46 12.83 4.91
N GLU A 115 9.00 12.19 5.99
CA GLU A 115 9.73 11.12 6.66
C GLU A 115 9.35 9.72 6.14
N PHE A 116 8.69 9.66 4.98
CA PHE A 116 8.23 8.43 4.32
C PHE A 116 7.29 7.58 5.18
N ARG A 117 6.51 8.21 6.05
CA ARG A 117 5.46 7.56 6.83
C ARG A 117 4.14 7.62 6.09
N ILE A 118 3.42 6.51 6.10
CA ILE A 118 2.07 6.43 5.56
C ILE A 118 1.11 7.13 6.53
N ARG A 119 0.41 8.17 6.05
CA ARG A 119 -0.60 8.93 6.82
C ARG A 119 -2.02 8.50 6.50
N THR A 120 -2.30 8.20 5.24
CA THR A 120 -3.63 7.85 4.79
C THR A 120 -3.54 6.73 3.78
N ILE A 121 -4.46 5.78 3.92
CA ILE A 121 -4.63 4.66 3.01
C ILE A 121 -6.07 4.66 2.53
N VAL A 122 -6.28 4.72 1.22
CA VAL A 122 -7.63 4.62 0.64
C VAL A 122 -7.66 3.44 -0.30
N ALA A 123 -8.34 2.37 0.11
CA ALA A 123 -8.43 1.14 -0.66
C ALA A 123 -9.80 1.01 -1.35
N ARG A 124 -9.75 0.51 -2.58
CA ARG A 124 -10.90 0.09 -3.37
C ARG A 124 -10.68 -1.32 -3.87
N PHE A 125 -11.63 -2.19 -3.56
CA PHE A 125 -11.64 -3.58 -4.01
C PHE A 125 -12.66 -3.71 -5.15
N GLY A 126 -12.23 -4.31 -6.26
CA GLY A 126 -13.18 -4.77 -7.27
C GLY A 126 -13.75 -6.13 -6.92
N PHE A 127 -14.69 -6.61 -7.74
CA PHE A 127 -15.33 -7.89 -7.53
C PHE A 127 -14.32 -9.05 -7.59
N PRO A 128 -14.44 -10.03 -6.67
CA PRO A 128 -13.67 -11.26 -6.75
C PRO A 128 -13.91 -11.98 -8.07
N ARG A 129 -12.83 -12.54 -8.60
CA ARG A 129 -12.80 -13.31 -9.85
C ARG A 129 -12.14 -14.64 -9.59
N ARG A 130 -12.55 -15.64 -10.37
CA ARG A 130 -11.90 -16.95 -10.43
C ARG A 130 -11.05 -17.00 -11.70
N ARG A 131 -9.87 -17.62 -11.59
CA ARG A 131 -9.04 -17.95 -12.75
C ARG A 131 -9.63 -19.12 -13.52
#